data_AF-A0A552UW07-F1
#
_entry.id   AF-A0A552UW07-F1
#
_cell.length_a   1.000
_cell.length_b   1.000
_cell.length_c   1.000
_cell.angle_alpha   90.00
_cell.angle_beta   90.00
_cell.angle_gamma   90.00
#
_symmetry.space_group_name_H-M   'P 1'
#
loop_
_entity.id
_entity.type
_entity.pdbx_description
1 polymer ?
#
loop_
_entity_poly.entity_id
_entity_poly.type
_entity_poly.pdbx_seq_one_letter_code
_entity_poly.pdbx_strand_id
1 'polypeptide(L)' 'MGLQPLQSEEEYQKATARIIELFNAEAGTAEEEELEKLLEQVTDYEEEHGIEAEEDEEEEV' A
#
# COMPACT_ATOMS: atom_id res chain seq x y z
N MET A 1 -16.41 -9.18 0.44
CA MET A 1 -15.45 -10.22 -0.01
C MET A 1 -14.15 -9.84 0.63
N GLY A 2 -13.63 -10.66 1.55
CA GLY A 2 -12.37 -10.36 2.23
C GLY A 2 -11.23 -10.54 1.23
N LEU A 3 -10.55 -9.45 0.88
CA LEU A 3 -9.26 -9.54 0.23
C LEU A 3 -8.30 -10.22 1.21
N GLN A 4 -7.46 -11.11 0.70
CA GLN A 4 -6.49 -11.79 1.56
C GLN A 4 -5.45 -10.77 2.02
N PRO A 5 -5.12 -10.70 3.32
CA PRO A 5 -4.03 -9.85 3.78
C PRO A 5 -2.72 -10.34 3.17
N LEU A 6 -1.78 -9.42 2.95
CA LEU A 6 -0.43 -9.77 2.53
C LEU A 6 0.19 -10.63 3.64
N GLN A 7 0.86 -11.72 3.30
CA GLN A 7 1.47 -12.62 4.30
C GLN A 7 3.00 -12.64 4.22
N SER A 8 3.56 -11.97 3.22
CA SER A 8 5.00 -11.99 2.94
C SER A 8 5.48 -10.64 2.43
N GLU A 9 6.74 -10.32 2.72
CA GLU A 9 7.41 -9.12 2.22
C GLU A 9 7.44 -9.07 0.68
N GLU A 10 7.52 -10.22 0.00
CA GLU A 10 7.45 -10.28 -1.47
C GLU A 10 6.07 -9.84 -2.00
N GLU A 11 4.99 -10.16 -1.29
CA GLU A 11 3.65 -9.70 -1.65
C GLU A 11 3.50 -8.21 -1.39
N TYR A 12 4.02 -7.73 -0.26
CA TYR A 12 4.11 -6.30 0.05
C TYR A 12 4.86 -5.53 -1.02
N GLN A 13 6.08 -5.92 -1.39
CA GLN A 13 6.85 -5.25 -2.44
C GLN A 13 6.12 -5.24 -3.80
N LYS A 14 5.44 -6.33 -4.16
CA LYS A 14 4.63 -6.39 -5.38
C LYS A 14 3.43 -5.45 -5.31
N ALA A 15 2.72 -5.42 -4.18
CA ALA A 15 1.59 -4.53 -3.97
C ALA A 15 2.03 -3.06 -4.04
N THR A 16 3.11 -2.70 -3.34
CA THR A 16 3.68 -1.34 -3.36
C THR A 16 4.18 -0.93 -4.74
N ALA A 17 4.86 -1.82 -5.47
CA ALA A 17 5.27 -1.55 -6.86
C ALA A 17 4.05 -1.32 -7.76
N ARG A 18 2.99 -2.10 -7.57
CA ARG A 18 1.75 -1.99 -8.34
C ARG A 18 1.00 -0.71 -8.01
N ILE A 19 0.95 -0.30 -6.75
CA ILE A 19 0.41 0.99 -6.30
C ILE A 19 1.13 2.13 -7.03
N ILE A 20 2.46 2.10 -7.13
CA ILE A 20 3.25 3.14 -7.83
C ILE A 20 2.91 3.18 -9.32
N GLU A 21 2.71 2.03 -9.97
CA GLU A 21 2.27 1.97 -11.37
C GLU A 21 0.86 2.55 -11.55
N LEU A 22 -0.05 2.21 -10.64
CA LEU A 22 -1.45 2.64 -10.64
C LEU A 22 -1.63 4.05 -10.07
N PHE A 23 -0.58 4.67 -9.51
CA PHE A 23 -0.65 6.01 -8.94
C PHE A 23 -0.99 7.09 -9.98
N ASN A 24 -0.72 6.81 -11.27
CA ASN A 24 -1.14 7.65 -12.40
C ASN A 24 -2.44 7.18 -13.08
N ALA A 25 -3.13 6.18 -12.52
CA ALA A 25 -4.38 5.70 -13.08
C ALA A 25 -5.47 6.80 -13.05
N GLU A 26 -6.30 6.83 -14.08
CA GLU A 26 -7.37 7.81 -14.20
C GLU A 26 -8.53 7.43 -13.28
N ALA A 27 -9.08 8.42 -12.55
CA ALA A 27 -10.18 8.19 -11.62
C ALA A 27 -11.44 7.64 -12.32
N GLY A 28 -12.12 6.69 -11.71
CA GLY A 28 -13.30 6.00 -12.26
C GLY A 28 -12.96 4.82 -13.19
N THR A 29 -11.70 4.37 -13.22
CA THR A 29 -11.28 3.17 -13.94
C THR A 29 -11.13 1.97 -13.01
N ALA A 30 -11.09 0.76 -13.56
CA ALA A 30 -10.85 -0.45 -12.77
C ALA A 30 -9.48 -0.44 -12.05
N GLU A 31 -8.55 0.38 -12.54
CA GLU A 31 -7.22 0.60 -11.97
C GLU A 31 -7.28 1.38 -10.66
N GLU A 32 -8.23 2.32 -10.50
CA GLU A 32 -8.49 3.01 -9.23
C GLU A 32 -9.04 2.02 -8.18
N GLU A 33 -10.01 1.20 -8.55
CA GLU A 33 -10.57 0.19 -7.64
C GLU A 33 -9.51 -0.84 -7.21
N GLU A 34 -8.54 -1.15 -8.09
CA GLU A 34 -7.38 -1.99 -7.77
C GLU A 34 -6.40 -1.25 -6.83
N LEU A 35 -6.14 0.04 -7.09
CA LEU A 35 -5.28 0.89 -6.27
C LEU A 35 -5.81 1.01 -4.82
N GLU A 36 -7.09 1.29 -4.63
CA GLU A 36 -7.72 1.41 -3.31
C GLU A 36 -7.57 0.11 -2.51
N LYS A 37 -7.76 -1.04 -3.16
CA LYS A 37 -7.62 -2.36 -2.53
C LYS A 37 -6.18 -2.67 -2.15
N LEU A 38 -5.23 -2.36 -3.02
CA LEU A 38 -3.81 -2.58 -2.73
C LEU A 38 -3.35 -1.70 -1.58
N LEU A 39 -3.81 -0.45 -1.51
CA LEU A 39 -3.52 0.47 -0.41
C LEU A 39 -4.05 -0.07 0.92
N GLU A 40 -5.29 -0.58 0.96
CA GLU A 40 -5.86 -1.23 2.15
C GLU A 40 -5.01 -2.43 2.60
N GLN A 41 -4.63 -3.31 1.66
CA GLN A 41 -3.80 -4.49 1.96
C GLN A 41 -2.41 -4.15 2.49
N VAL A 42 -1.77 -3.13 1.91
CA VAL A 42 -0.45 -2.63 2.32
C VAL A 42 -0.53 -2.01 3.71
N THR A 43 -1.56 -1.20 3.97
CA THR A 43 -1.79 -0.58 5.28
C THR A 43 -2.01 -1.63 6.37
N ASP A 44 -2.87 -2.62 6.11
CA ASP A 44 -3.13 -3.73 7.04
C ASP A 44 -1.84 -4.52 7.35
N TYR A 45 -1.01 -4.75 6.33
CA TYR A 45 0.27 -5.45 6.49
C TYR A 45 1.27 -4.65 7.32
N GLU A 46 1.36 -3.34 7.07
CA GLU A 46 2.22 -2.43 7.81
C GLU A 46 1.80 -2.33 9.28
N GLU A 47 0.51 -2.22 9.56
CA GLU A 47 -0.03 -2.26 10.92
C GLU A 47 0.24 -3.60 11.62
N GLU A 48 0.07 -4.73 10.93
CA GLU A 48 0.32 -6.06 11.50
C GLU A 48 1.81 -6.29 11.81
N HIS A 49 2.69 -5.79 10.95
CA HIS A 49 4.15 -5.99 11.07
C HIS A 49 4.85 -4.87 11.84
N GLY A 50 4.14 -3.80 12.23
CA GLY A 50 4.73 -2.63 12.87
C GLY A 50 5.72 -1.91 11.94
N ILE A 51 5.46 -1.93 10.64
CA ILE A 51 6.20 -1.12 9.66
C ILE A 51 5.64 0.30 9.79
N GLU A 52 6.14 1.03 10.78
CA GLU A 52 5.87 2.46 10.87
C GLU A 52 6.56 3.11 9.65
N ALA A 53 5.78 3.76 8.78
CA ALA A 53 6.37 4.67 7.80
C ALA A 53 7.24 5.61 8.63
N GLU A 54 8.56 5.63 8.37
CA GLU A 54 9.47 6.50 9.09
C GLU A 54 8.89 7.91 8.97
N GLU A 55 8.26 8.40 10.04
CA GLU A 55 7.94 9.81 10.16
C GLU A 55 9.32 10.46 10.13
N ASP A 56 9.68 11.08 9.00
CA ASP A 56 10.81 12.01 8.94
C ASP A 56 10.57 12.96 10.13
N GLU A 57 11.24 12.69 11.25
CA GLU A 57 11.30 13.61 12.37
C GLU A 57 11.92 14.87 11.74
N GLU A 58 11.09 15.85 11.37
CA GLU A 58 11.58 17.16 10.98
C GLU A 58 12.42 17.65 12.15
N GLU A 59 13.73 17.47 12.04
CA GLU A 59 14.72 17.86 13.03
C GLU A 59 14.56 19.38 13.19
N GLU A 60 13.92 19.80 14.28
CA GLU A 60 13.75 21.21 14.62
C GLU A 60 15.14 21.84 14.80
N VAL A 61 15.57 22.66 13.83
CA VAL A 61 16.83 23.44 13.88
C VAL A 61 16.57 24.93 14.06
#